data_AF-A0A7R9CYC8-F1
#
_entry.id   AF-A0A7R9CYC8-F1
#
_cell.length_a   1.000
_cell.length_b   1.000
_cell.length_c   1.000
_cell.angle_alpha   90.00
_cell.angle_beta   90.00
_cell.angle_gamma   90.00
#
_symmetry.space_group_name_H-M   'P 1'
#
loop_
_entity.id
_entity.type
_entity.pdbx_description
1 polymer ?
#
loop_
_entity_poly.entity_id
_entity_poly.type
_entity_poly.pdbx_seq_one_letter_code
_entity_poly.pdbx_strand_id
1 'polypeptide(L)'
;MDCTCIGGDQMALDQTVHPAQYLDVMSVRQGLIFVVDSNDRERIGEAREELMRMLAEDELRDAVLLIFANKQDLPNAMNAAEITDKLGLHSLRNRNWYIQATCATSGDGLYEGLDWLSNQLKNANR
;
A
#
# COMPACT_ATOMS: atom_id res chain seq x y z
N MET A 1 -0.28 -27.80 0.64
CA MET A 1 0.66 -26.98 -0.14
C MET A 1 1.60 -26.38 0.89
N ASP A 2 2.78 -26.97 0.95
CA ASP A 2 3.64 -26.96 2.12
C ASP A 2 4.36 -25.61 2.29
N CYS A 3 4.36 -25.12 3.54
CA CYS A 3 5.30 -24.11 3.99
C CYS A 3 6.72 -24.68 3.93
N THR A 4 7.68 -23.89 3.45
CA THR A 4 9.10 -24.13 3.70
C THR A 4 9.72 -22.85 4.24
N CYS A 5 10.01 -22.85 5.55
CA CYS A 5 10.91 -21.90 6.18
C CYS A 5 12.33 -22.47 6.05
N ILE A 6 13.28 -21.69 5.52
CA ILE A 6 14.71 -21.96 5.68
C ILE A 6 15.26 -20.84 6.55
N GLY A 7 15.58 -21.17 7.80
CA GLY A 7 16.30 -20.29 8.70
C GLY A 7 17.81 -20.29 8.44
N GLY A 8 18.49 -19.30 9.02
CA GLY A 8 19.93 -19.36 9.27
C GLY A 8 20.68 -18.07 8.91
N ASP A 9 20.90 -17.24 9.93
CA ASP A 9 21.87 -16.14 10.05
C ASP A 9 22.64 -15.64 8.82
N GLN A 10 22.38 -14.38 8.48
CA GLN A 10 23.42 -13.45 8.03
C GLN A 10 23.25 -12.12 8.78
N MET A 11 23.78 -12.02 10.00
CA MET A 11 24.09 -10.72 10.60
C MET A 11 25.20 -10.06 9.79
N ALA A 12 24.84 -9.07 8.98
CA ALA A 12 25.62 -7.84 8.78
C ALA A 12 24.79 -6.87 7.93
N LEU A 13 23.99 -6.04 8.57
CA LEU A 13 23.62 -4.71 8.06
C LEU A 13 23.57 -3.75 9.25
N ASP A 14 24.72 -3.50 9.86
CA ASP A 14 24.96 -2.15 10.38
C ASP A 14 25.77 -1.41 9.32
N GLN A 15 25.11 -0.45 8.68
CA GLN A 15 25.66 0.84 8.26
C GLN A 15 24.55 1.67 7.60
N THR A 16 23.95 2.58 8.39
CA THR A 16 23.48 3.91 7.95
C THR A 16 22.82 4.04 6.56
N VAL A 17 21.52 3.74 6.45
CA VAL A 17 20.66 4.29 5.39
C VAL A 17 19.23 4.52 5.93
N HIS A 18 18.90 5.76 6.31
CA HIS A 18 17.54 6.32 6.20
C HIS A 18 17.43 7.06 4.85
N PRO A 19 16.26 7.25 4.21
CA PRO A 19 14.86 7.07 4.64
C PRO A 19 14.06 6.10 3.71
N ALA A 20 12.74 5.95 3.89
CA ALA A 20 11.81 5.20 3.00
C ALA A 20 11.80 3.65 3.07
N GLN A 21 11.83 3.09 4.28
CA GLN A 21 11.64 1.66 4.46
C GLN A 21 10.23 1.21 4.04
N TYR A 22 10.19 0.48 2.92
CA TYR A 22 9.14 -0.43 2.45
C TYR A 22 8.03 0.17 1.59
N LEU A 23 8.39 0.48 0.33
CA LEU A 23 7.43 0.62 -0.75
C LEU A 23 7.69 -0.49 -1.78
N ASP A 24 7.07 -1.65 -1.57
CA ASP A 24 7.05 -2.70 -2.59
C ASP A 24 6.02 -2.31 -3.66
N VAL A 25 6.43 -1.46 -4.61
CA VAL A 25 5.59 -1.03 -5.73
C VAL A 25 5.60 -2.12 -6.79
N MET A 26 4.63 -3.04 -6.73
CA MET A 26 4.36 -3.94 -7.85
C MET A 26 3.66 -3.15 -8.97
N SER A 27 4.44 -2.61 -9.92
CA SER A 27 3.91 -2.00 -11.14
C SER A 27 3.44 -3.08 -12.12
N VAL A 28 2.13 -3.27 -12.22
CA VAL A 28 1.51 -4.12 -13.27
C VAL A 28 0.88 -3.23 -14.34
N ARG A 29 1.59 -2.21 -14.85
CA ARG A 29 1.23 -1.25 -15.95
C ARG A 29 -0.16 -0.56 -15.91
N GLN A 30 -1.04 -0.95 -15.00
CA GLN A 30 -2.47 -0.61 -14.95
C GLN A 30 -2.97 -0.51 -13.50
N GLY A 31 -2.18 -0.95 -12.52
CA GLY A 31 -2.50 -0.89 -11.09
C GLY A 31 -1.29 -0.51 -10.25
N LEU A 32 -1.53 0.28 -9.20
CA LEU A 32 -0.59 0.71 -8.18
C LEU A 32 -1.09 0.18 -6.83
N ILE A 33 -0.24 -0.57 -6.13
CA ILE A 33 -0.48 -0.98 -4.74
C ILE A 33 0.38 -0.10 -3.84
N PHE A 34 -0.23 0.58 -2.89
CA PHE A 34 0.44 1.46 -1.94
C PHE A 34 0.17 0.97 -0.51
N VAL A 35 1.21 0.68 0.25
CA VAL A 35 1.07 0.13 1.61
C VAL A 35 1.35 1.23 2.63
N VAL A 36 0.41 1.43 3.55
CA VAL A 36 0.51 2.39 4.64
C VAL A 36 0.64 1.63 5.96
N ASP A 37 1.65 1.95 6.75
CA ASP A 37 1.69 1.58 8.15
C ASP A 37 0.66 2.43 8.92
N SER A 38 -0.48 1.84 9.25
CA SER A 38 -1.60 2.57 9.86
C SER A 38 -1.29 2.99 11.30
N ASN A 39 -0.30 2.37 11.95
CA ASN A 39 0.09 2.71 13.31
C ASN A 39 1.13 3.85 13.33
N ASP A 40 1.72 4.19 12.18
CA ASP A 40 2.68 5.29 12.04
C ASP A 40 2.01 6.59 11.61
N ARG A 41 1.46 7.29 12.59
CA ARG A 41 0.71 8.53 12.38
C ARG A 41 1.59 9.73 12.02
N GLU A 42 2.89 9.69 12.34
CA GLU A 42 3.83 10.77 12.09
C GLU A 42 4.30 10.78 10.64
N ARG A 43 4.56 9.61 10.05
CA ARG A 43 5.05 9.47 8.67
C ARG A 43 3.97 9.51 7.59
N ILE A 44 2.69 9.57 7.95
CA ILE A 44 1.59 9.61 6.97
C ILE A 44 1.62 10.86 6.07
N GLY A 45 2.19 11.96 6.55
CA GLY A 45 2.41 13.17 5.75
C GLY A 45 3.43 12.93 4.63
N GLU A 46 4.55 12.28 4.96
CA GLU A 46 5.57 11.86 3.99
C GLU A 46 5.00 10.86 2.98
N ALA A 47 4.20 9.90 3.46
CA ALA A 47 3.53 8.92 2.60
C ALA A 47 2.57 9.59 1.60
N ARG A 48 1.86 10.65 2.00
CA ARG A 48 1.03 11.46 1.09
C ARG A 48 1.87 12.12 0.01
N GLU A 49 2.99 12.74 0.37
CA GLU A 49 3.85 13.43 -0.61
C GLU A 49 4.40 12.45 -1.64
N GLU A 50 4.83 11.27 -1.20
CA GLU A 50 5.34 10.23 -2.09
C GLU A 50 4.25 9.66 -2.99
N LEU A 51 3.06 9.37 -2.44
CA LEU A 51 1.91 8.94 -3.23
C LEU A 51 1.59 9.97 -4.33
N MET A 52 1.52 11.26 -3.99
CA MET A 52 1.22 12.31 -4.98
C MET A 52 2.33 12.44 -6.03
N ARG A 53 3.59 12.25 -5.66
CA ARG A 53 4.72 12.21 -6.60
C ARG A 53 4.58 11.06 -7.59
N MET A 54 4.30 9.85 -7.11
CA MET A 54 4.10 8.67 -7.96
C MET A 54 2.91 8.84 -8.89
N LEU A 55 1.78 9.36 -8.38
CA LEU A 55 0.58 9.58 -9.20
C LEU A 55 0.76 10.67 -10.27
N ALA A 56 1.81 11.49 -10.18
CA ALA A 56 2.15 12.50 -11.17
C ALA A 56 3.02 11.95 -12.32
N GLU A 57 3.55 10.72 -12.19
CA GLU A 57 4.27 10.04 -13.27
C GLU A 57 3.30 9.63 -14.39
N ASP A 58 3.69 9.84 -15.64
CA ASP A 58 2.84 9.55 -16.81
C ASP A 58 2.47 8.06 -16.88
N GLU A 59 3.38 7.19 -16.45
CA GLU A 59 3.19 5.74 -16.37
C GLU A 59 2.09 5.33 -15.40
N LEU A 60 1.83 6.15 -14.38
CA LEU A 60 0.85 5.89 -13.33
C LEU A 60 -0.41 6.74 -13.48
N ARG A 61 -0.51 7.65 -14.46
CA ARG A 61 -1.64 8.56 -14.65
C ARG A 61 -3.01 7.87 -14.66
N ASP A 62 -3.08 6.71 -15.30
CA ASP A 62 -4.34 5.98 -15.51
C ASP A 62 -4.43 4.69 -14.65
N ALA A 63 -3.49 4.49 -13.72
CA ALA A 63 -3.44 3.29 -12.88
C ALA A 63 -4.57 3.24 -11.83
N VAL A 64 -5.12 2.06 -11.58
CA VAL A 64 -6.02 1.82 -10.44
C VAL A 64 -5.19 1.81 -9.15
N LEU A 65 -5.62 2.54 -8.11
CA LEU A 65 -4.88 2.65 -6.85
C LEU A 65 -5.51 1.77 -5.77
N LEU A 66 -4.82 0.70 -5.37
CA LEU A 66 -5.15 -0.04 -4.15
C LEU A 66 -4.25 0.44 -3.01
N ILE A 67 -4.84 0.78 -1.87
CA ILE A 67 -4.11 1.16 -0.66
C ILE A 67 -4.34 0.10 0.40
N PHE A 68 -3.27 -0.50 0.90
CA PHE A 68 -3.32 -1.36 2.07
C PHE A 68 -3.08 -0.53 3.33
N ALA A 69 -4.12 -0.41 4.17
CA ALA A 69 -3.99 0.13 5.51
C ALA A 69 -3.50 -1.01 6.42
N ASN A 70 -2.18 -1.20 6.49
CA ASN A 70 -1.54 -2.32 7.17
C ASN A 70 -1.40 -2.06 8.69
N LYS A 71 -1.18 -3.13 9.47
CA LYS A 71 -1.05 -3.15 10.94
C LYS A 71 -2.33 -2.79 11.70
N GLN A 72 -3.49 -3.18 11.16
CA GLN A 72 -4.79 -2.93 11.79
C GLN A 72 -5.01 -3.72 13.09
N ASP A 73 -4.13 -4.67 13.39
CA ASP A 73 -4.06 -5.39 14.67
C ASP A 73 -3.57 -4.52 15.84
N LEU A 74 -2.93 -3.37 15.56
CA LEU A 74 -2.37 -2.50 16.60
C LEU A 74 -3.40 -1.49 17.13
N PRO A 75 -3.38 -1.17 18.44
CA PRO A 75 -4.43 -0.39 19.10
C PRO A 75 -4.54 1.07 18.65
N ASN A 76 -3.51 1.63 18.02
CA ASN A 76 -3.47 3.02 17.55
C ASN A 76 -3.55 3.15 16.02
N ALA A 77 -3.85 2.05 15.32
CA ALA A 77 -3.99 2.04 13.88
C ALA A 77 -5.05 3.04 13.41
N MET A 78 -4.68 3.86 12.43
CA MET A 78 -5.60 4.74 11.71
C MET A 78 -6.61 3.89 10.95
N ASN A 79 -7.89 4.24 11.06
CA ASN A 79 -8.93 3.60 10.27
C ASN A 79 -8.92 4.12 8.81
N ALA A 80 -9.70 3.48 7.94
CA ALA A 80 -9.76 3.84 6.53
C ALA A 80 -10.17 5.31 6.27
N ALA A 81 -11.11 5.86 7.07
CA ALA A 81 -11.54 7.25 6.91
C ALA A 81 -10.41 8.23 7.25
N GLU A 82 -9.70 7.99 8.35
CA GLU A 82 -8.56 8.81 8.76
C GLU A 82 -7.42 8.77 7.72
N ILE A 83 -7.12 7.60 7.16
CA ILE A 83 -6.11 7.45 6.10
C ILE A 83 -6.56 8.17 4.82
N THR A 84 -7.84 8.07 4.46
CA THR A 84 -8.42 8.77 3.29
C THR A 84 -8.18 10.27 3.39
N ASP A 85 -8.47 10.85 4.55
CA ASP A 85 -8.31 12.28 4.79
C ASP A 85 -6.84 12.70 4.79
N LYS A 86 -5.97 11.95 5.50
CA LYS A 86 -4.54 12.26 5.63
C LYS A 86 -3.78 12.10 4.31
N LEU A 87 -4.14 11.14 3.46
CA LEU A 87 -3.57 10.99 2.12
C LEU A 87 -4.19 11.96 1.10
N GLY A 88 -5.31 12.62 1.44
CA GLY A 88 -5.98 13.57 0.55
C GLY A 88 -6.64 12.90 -0.66
N LEU A 89 -7.13 11.66 -0.52
CA LEU A 89 -7.68 10.87 -1.62
C LEU A 89 -8.97 11.48 -2.22
N HIS A 90 -9.68 12.32 -1.47
CA HIS A 90 -10.85 13.08 -1.96
C HIS A 90 -10.52 13.98 -3.16
N SER A 91 -9.25 14.34 -3.35
CA SER A 91 -8.79 15.11 -4.51
C SER A 91 -8.68 14.27 -5.79
N LEU A 92 -8.58 12.94 -5.67
CA LEU A 92 -8.38 12.00 -6.77
C LEU A 92 -9.70 11.62 -7.45
N ARG A 93 -10.47 12.62 -7.92
CA ARG A 93 -11.83 12.41 -8.46
C ARG A 93 -11.90 11.62 -9.76
N ASN A 94 -10.82 11.62 -10.54
CA ASN A 94 -10.77 10.99 -11.86
C ASN A 94 -10.03 9.63 -11.84
N ARG A 95 -9.85 9.04 -10.65
CA ARG A 95 -9.11 7.79 -10.47
C ARG A 95 -9.89 6.85 -9.58
N ASN A 96 -9.93 5.57 -9.96
CA ASN A 96 -10.47 4.53 -9.11
C ASN A 96 -9.44 4.18 -8.03
N TRP A 97 -9.86 4.27 -6.77
CA TRP A 97 -9.05 3.90 -5.63
C TRP A 97 -9.86 3.11 -4.60
N TYR A 98 -9.17 2.32 -3.79
CA TYR A 98 -9.77 1.58 -2.68
C TYR A 98 -8.77 1.43 -1.54
N ILE A 99 -9.29 1.47 -0.30
CA ILE A 99 -8.49 1.20 0.89
C ILE A 99 -8.96 -0.14 1.48
N GLN A 100 -8.01 -1.04 1.69
CA GLN A 100 -8.23 -2.32 2.33
C GLN A 100 -7.49 -2.37 3.67
N ALA A 101 -8.24 -2.52 4.75
CA ALA A 101 -7.68 -2.82 6.08
C ALA A 101 -6.91 -4.15 6.02
N THR A 102 -5.69 -4.19 6.55
CA THR A 102 -4.79 -5.33 6.41
C THR A 102 -3.97 -5.59 7.65
N CYS A 103 -3.63 -6.86 7.86
CA CYS A 103 -2.59 -7.28 8.79
C CYS A 103 -1.66 -8.24 8.05
N ALA A 104 -0.47 -7.75 7.66
CA ALA A 104 0.46 -8.53 6.85
C ALA A 104 0.98 -9.79 7.56
N THR A 105 0.97 -9.84 8.89
CA THR A 105 1.47 -10.98 9.67
C THR A 105 0.45 -12.13 9.75
N SER A 106 -0.85 -11.83 9.86
CA SER A 106 -1.93 -12.84 9.79
C SER A 106 -2.36 -13.12 8.34
N GLY A 107 -2.13 -12.17 7.43
CA GLY A 107 -2.59 -12.19 6.05
C GLY A 107 -4.01 -11.63 5.86
N ASP A 108 -4.66 -11.16 6.93
CA ASP A 108 -6.03 -10.65 6.87
C ASP A 108 -6.13 -9.45 5.92
N GLY A 109 -7.14 -9.45 5.04
CA GLY A 109 -7.41 -8.36 4.10
C GLY A 109 -6.58 -8.40 2.82
N LEU A 110 -5.52 -9.19 2.73
CA LEU A 110 -4.66 -9.23 1.53
C LEU A 110 -5.44 -9.76 0.32
N TYR A 111 -6.18 -10.85 0.49
CA TYR A 111 -6.92 -11.48 -0.59
C TYR A 111 -8.03 -10.56 -1.11
N GLU A 112 -8.77 -9.92 -0.21
CA GLU A 112 -9.88 -9.00 -0.53
C GLU A 112 -9.39 -7.80 -1.34
N GLY A 113 -8.26 -7.20 -0.94
CA GLY A 113 -7.65 -6.09 -1.66
C GLY A 113 -7.19 -6.50 -3.06
N LEU A 114 -6.54 -7.66 -3.17
CA LEU A 114 -6.06 -8.19 -4.45
C LEU A 114 -7.20 -8.62 -5.38
N ASP A 115 -8.28 -9.20 -4.85
CA ASP A 115 -9.47 -9.55 -5.63
C ASP A 115 -10.16 -8.29 -6.16
N TRP A 116 -10.30 -7.25 -5.32
CA TRP A 116 -10.82 -5.96 -5.76
C TRP A 116 -9.99 -5.39 -6.92
N LEU A 117 -8.67 -5.35 -6.77
CA LEU A 117 -7.77 -4.84 -7.81
C LEU A 117 -7.89 -5.67 -9.09
N SER A 118 -7.88 -7.00 -8.99
CA SER A 118 -8.08 -7.91 -10.14
C SER A 118 -9.36 -7.60 -10.90
N ASN A 119 -10.45 -7.35 -10.18
CA ASN A 119 -11.75 -7.03 -10.78
C ASN A 119 -11.76 -5.65 -11.45
N GLN A 120 -11.10 -4.64 -10.86
CA GLN A 120 -10.94 -3.33 -11.52
C GLN A 120 -10.13 -3.42 -12.81
N LEU A 121 -9.01 -4.16 -12.81
CA LEU A 121 -8.16 -4.33 -13.99
C LEU A 121 -8.87 -5.08 -15.13
N LYS A 122 -9.70 -6.07 -14.80
CA LYS A 122 -10.55 -6.77 -15.80
C LYS A 122 -11.58 -5.83 -16.43
N ASN A 123 -12.15 -4.90 -15.66
CA ASN A 123 -13.14 -3.96 -16.17
C ASN A 123 -12.51 -2.85 -17.02
N ALA A 124 -11.29 -2.42 -16.70
CA ALA A 124 -10.56 -1.42 -17.48
C ALA A 124 -10.11 -1.92 -18.87
N ASN A 125 -9.96 -3.23 -19.04
CA ASN A 125 -9.55 -3.88 -20.29
C ASN A 125 -10.73 -4.40 -21.14
N ARG A 126 -11.97 -4.02 -20.82
CA ARG A 126 -13.18 -4.32 -21.60
C ARG A 126 -13.60 -3.15 -22.45
#